data_AF-A0A1C6DDR7-F1
#
_entry.id   AF-A0A1C6DDR7-F1
#
_cell.length_a   1.000
_cell.length_b   1.000
_cell.length_c   1.000
_cell.angle_alpha   90.00
_cell.angle_beta   90.00
_cell.angle_gamma   90.00
#
_symmetry.space_group_name_H-M   'P 1'
#
loop_
_entity.id
_entity.type
_entity.pdbx_description
1 polymer ?
#
loop_
_entity_poly.entity_id
_entity_poly.type
_entity_poly.pdbx_seq_one_letter_code
_entity_poly.pdbx_strand_id
1 'polypeptide(L)'
;MRKDFAVTSVEFGDRTEIDRGILRIRKGIEKAFLSQEKRIKDIKVSILRPGENDFFVNSNLDYSPIACKVRGELGEGVTHLLTGVTVMLTGVEDGSGFQPSNIGSSEGIFKNQVVLDRAGTPASDDYILHVDILFEEGEGRTAEGIMAAHRITDRIVQEIRKELAGLENMKYTREEFYDVARPGRRKVILVKIVSGLGNMYDTAMFPYEPGGFLGAHNMMDSKNIPYMITPNQCRDGVIHSLL
;
A
#
# COMPACT_ATOMS: atom_id res chain seq x y z
N MET A 1 1.08 19.05 6.10
CA MET A 1 0.99 19.53 4.71
C MET A 1 1.19 18.36 3.77
N ARG A 2 0.39 18.24 2.72
CA ARG A 2 0.58 17.24 1.66
C ARG A 2 0.83 17.95 0.33
N LYS A 3 1.75 17.42 -0.46
CA LYS A 3 2.03 17.84 -1.84
C LYS A 3 1.71 16.68 -2.77
N ASP A 4 0.82 16.90 -3.73
CA ASP A 4 0.37 15.85 -4.63
C ASP A 4 0.98 16.08 -6.01
N PHE A 5 1.71 15.09 -6.51
CA PHE A 5 2.42 15.10 -7.78
C PHE A 5 1.71 14.12 -8.73
N ALA A 6 1.10 14.64 -9.80
CA ALA A 6 0.28 13.83 -10.70
C ALA A 6 1.08 13.27 -11.88
N VAL A 7 1.16 11.95 -12.01
CA VAL A 7 1.69 11.29 -13.21
C VAL A 7 0.61 11.13 -14.27
N THR A 8 1.04 11.14 -15.52
CA THR A 8 0.19 10.94 -16.71
C THR A 8 0.57 9.67 -17.48
N SER A 9 1.75 9.11 -17.18
CA SER A 9 2.24 7.87 -17.77
C SER A 9 3.06 7.09 -16.74
N VAL A 10 2.90 5.77 -16.76
CA VAL A 10 3.72 4.83 -15.99
C VAL A 10 4.26 3.79 -16.95
N GLU A 11 5.57 3.58 -16.95
CA GLU A 11 6.24 2.66 -17.86
C GLU A 11 7.43 1.95 -17.20
N PHE A 12 7.84 0.80 -17.76
CA PHE A 12 9.10 0.19 -17.37
C PHE A 12 10.27 0.88 -18.07
N GLY A 13 11.38 1.04 -17.36
CA GLY A 13 12.64 1.59 -17.89
C GLY A 13 13.87 0.93 -17.28
N ASP A 14 15.04 1.46 -17.59
CA ASP A 14 16.33 0.93 -17.10
C ASP A 14 16.58 1.28 -15.62
N ARG A 15 15.94 2.34 -15.12
CA ARG A 15 16.00 2.78 -13.72
C ARG A 15 14.65 3.31 -13.27
N THR A 16 14.47 3.36 -11.96
CA THR A 16 13.31 4.01 -11.33
C THR A 16 13.57 5.51 -11.29
N GLU A 17 12.69 6.31 -11.88
CA GLU A 17 12.77 7.78 -11.90
C GLU A 17 11.39 8.40 -12.10
N ILE A 18 11.22 9.64 -11.63
CA ILE A 18 10.03 10.45 -11.87
C ILE A 18 10.46 11.74 -12.57
N ASP A 19 10.06 11.92 -13.83
CA ASP A 19 10.37 13.13 -14.61
C ASP A 19 9.16 13.61 -15.40
N ARG A 20 8.84 14.91 -15.27
CA ARG A 20 7.81 15.60 -16.07
C ARG A 20 6.47 14.84 -16.20
N GLY A 21 6.02 14.22 -15.10
CA GLY A 21 4.75 13.48 -15.07
C GLY A 21 4.82 12.06 -15.62
N ILE A 22 6.02 11.51 -15.82
CA ILE A 22 6.24 10.11 -16.17
C ILE A 22 6.93 9.41 -15.01
N LEU A 23 6.31 8.35 -14.48
CA LEU A 23 6.95 7.40 -13.58
C LEU A 23 7.56 6.26 -14.40
N ARG A 24 8.89 6.15 -14.38
CA ARG A 24 9.58 4.97 -14.88
C ARG A 24 9.91 4.05 -13.71
N ILE A 25 9.59 2.78 -13.86
CA ILE A 25 9.91 1.74 -12.89
C ILE A 25 11.02 0.88 -13.46
N ARG A 26 12.09 0.66 -12.71
CA ARG A 26 13.20 -0.20 -13.13
C ARG A 26 12.68 -1.59 -13.50
N LYS A 27 12.98 -2.06 -14.70
CA LYS A 27 12.62 -3.41 -15.13
C LYS A 27 13.30 -4.44 -14.23
N GLY A 28 12.52 -5.41 -13.73
CA GLY A 28 13.04 -6.40 -12.80
C GLY A 28 13.25 -5.86 -11.39
N ILE A 29 12.49 -4.84 -10.98
CA ILE A 29 12.56 -4.26 -9.63
C ILE A 29 12.39 -5.33 -8.53
N GLU A 30 11.47 -6.27 -8.76
CA GLU A 30 11.12 -7.37 -7.86
C GLU A 30 12.27 -8.34 -7.58
N LYS A 31 13.18 -8.51 -8.55
CA LYS A 31 14.32 -9.43 -8.44
C LYS A 31 15.28 -9.04 -7.32
N ALA A 32 15.32 -7.76 -6.95
CA ALA A 32 16.14 -7.28 -5.83
C ALA A 32 15.63 -7.77 -4.46
N PHE A 33 14.37 -8.19 -4.38
CA PHE A 33 13.68 -8.48 -3.12
C PHE A 33 13.25 -9.95 -3.00
N LEU A 34 13.15 -10.70 -4.09
CA LEU A 34 12.72 -12.11 -4.08
C LEU A 34 13.55 -12.97 -3.09
N SER A 35 14.87 -12.85 -3.11
CA SER A 35 15.75 -13.64 -2.24
C SER A 35 15.71 -13.24 -0.76
N GLN A 36 14.99 -12.17 -0.40
CA GLN A 36 14.95 -11.66 0.97
C GLN A 36 13.86 -12.33 1.82
N GLU A 37 12.87 -12.97 1.20
CA GLU A 37 11.75 -13.61 1.90
C GLU A 37 11.59 -15.06 1.42
N LYS A 38 12.08 -16.02 2.21
CA LYS A 38 12.05 -17.46 1.87
C LYS A 38 10.64 -18.06 1.70
N ARG A 39 9.60 -17.32 2.07
CA ARG A 39 8.19 -17.70 2.02
C ARG A 39 7.53 -17.37 0.69
N ILE A 40 8.23 -16.58 -0.14
CA ILE A 40 7.76 -16.13 -1.43
C ILE A 40 8.56 -16.85 -2.51
N LYS A 41 7.84 -17.58 -3.36
CA LYS A 41 8.41 -18.37 -4.44
C LYS A 41 8.71 -17.51 -5.67
N ASP A 42 7.79 -16.61 -6.01
CA ASP A 42 7.95 -15.68 -7.13
C ASP A 42 7.19 -14.36 -6.87
N ILE A 43 7.61 -13.32 -7.56
CA ILE A 43 6.98 -12.01 -7.55
C ILE A 43 6.83 -11.56 -9.00
N LYS A 44 5.63 -11.17 -9.39
CA LYS A 44 5.37 -10.55 -10.69
C LYS A 44 4.96 -9.11 -10.50
N VAL A 45 5.67 -8.20 -11.16
CA VAL A 45 5.32 -6.78 -11.22
C VAL A 45 4.83 -6.44 -12.61
N SER A 46 3.66 -5.79 -12.69
CA SER A 46 3.09 -5.32 -13.94
C SER A 46 2.49 -3.92 -13.79
N ILE A 47 2.36 -3.22 -14.92
CA ILE A 47 1.74 -1.90 -15.01
C ILE A 47 0.48 -2.07 -15.84
N LEU A 48 -0.67 -1.78 -15.24
CA LEU A 48 -1.96 -1.81 -15.90
C LEU A 48 -2.38 -0.37 -16.19
N ARG A 49 -2.83 -0.12 -17.42
CA ARG A 49 -3.29 1.19 -17.85
C ARG A 49 -4.72 1.44 -17.39
N PRO A 50 -5.13 2.71 -17.24
CA PRO A 50 -6.53 3.05 -17.04
C PRO A 50 -7.41 2.37 -18.10
N GLY A 51 -8.45 1.68 -17.63
CA GLY A 51 -9.38 0.91 -18.48
C GLY A 51 -8.96 -0.53 -18.81
N GLU A 52 -7.73 -0.96 -18.53
CA GLU A 52 -7.33 -2.36 -18.62
C GLU A 52 -7.87 -3.13 -17.40
N ASN A 53 -9.10 -3.63 -17.49
CA ASN A 53 -9.81 -4.24 -16.36
C ASN A 53 -10.38 -5.65 -16.62
N ASP A 54 -10.14 -6.21 -17.81
CA ASP A 54 -10.63 -7.54 -18.20
C ASP A 54 -9.54 -8.60 -18.14
N PHE A 55 -9.00 -8.82 -16.94
CA PHE A 55 -7.95 -9.79 -16.67
C PHE A 55 -8.19 -10.49 -15.33
N PHE A 56 -7.58 -11.66 -15.16
CA PHE A 56 -7.66 -12.41 -13.91
C PHE A 56 -6.71 -11.80 -12.87
N VAL A 57 -7.24 -11.59 -11.66
CA VAL A 57 -6.48 -11.24 -10.46
C VAL A 57 -6.59 -12.35 -9.43
N ASN A 58 -5.48 -12.60 -8.71
CA ASN A 58 -5.51 -13.39 -7.49
C ASN A 58 -6.17 -12.61 -6.35
N SER A 59 -6.30 -13.27 -5.20
CA SER A 59 -6.79 -12.67 -3.97
C SER A 59 -6.14 -11.32 -3.68
N ASN A 60 -6.98 -10.31 -3.47
CA ASN A 60 -6.55 -9.00 -3.05
C ASN A 60 -6.01 -9.04 -1.63
N LEU A 61 -4.82 -8.48 -1.44
CA LEU A 61 -4.21 -8.29 -0.13
C LEU A 61 -4.20 -6.81 0.27
N ASP A 62 -4.01 -5.89 -0.69
CA ASP A 62 -4.02 -4.45 -0.40
C ASP A 62 -4.15 -3.55 -1.65
N TYR A 63 -4.68 -2.36 -1.43
CA TYR A 63 -4.51 -1.20 -2.32
C TYR A 63 -3.89 -0.05 -1.53
N SER A 64 -2.71 0.39 -1.95
CA SER A 64 -1.97 1.43 -1.23
C SER A 64 -1.51 2.57 -2.13
N PRO A 65 -1.40 3.79 -1.56
CA PRO A 65 -0.84 4.93 -2.27
C PRO A 65 0.69 4.85 -2.34
N ILE A 66 1.28 5.55 -3.31
CA ILE A 66 2.70 5.84 -3.31
C ILE A 66 2.91 7.20 -2.66
N ALA A 67 3.18 7.20 -1.35
CA ALA A 67 3.41 8.40 -0.56
C ALA A 67 4.63 8.27 0.35
N CYS A 68 5.31 9.38 0.66
CA CYS A 68 6.46 9.39 1.56
C CYS A 68 6.53 10.63 2.44
N LYS A 69 7.13 10.48 3.63
CA LYS A 69 7.49 11.60 4.51
C LYS A 69 8.77 12.27 4.01
N VAL A 70 8.70 13.56 3.76
CA VAL A 70 9.88 14.39 3.44
C VAL A 70 10.37 15.15 4.67
N ARG A 71 9.47 15.44 5.62
CA ARG A 71 9.79 16.06 6.90
C ARG A 71 8.77 15.65 7.96
N GLY A 72 9.24 15.38 9.18
CA GLY A 72 8.39 14.98 10.30
C GLY A 72 7.93 13.54 10.20
N GLU A 73 7.03 13.15 11.10
CA GLU A 73 6.52 11.79 11.24
C GLU A 73 5.06 11.68 10.75
N LEU A 74 4.48 10.48 10.81
CA LEU A 74 3.08 10.26 10.45
C LEU A 74 2.16 11.20 11.24
N GLY A 75 1.28 11.90 10.53
CA GLY A 75 0.34 12.85 11.08
C GLY A 75 0.85 14.29 11.21
N GLU A 76 2.12 14.56 10.93
CA GLU A 76 2.66 15.92 10.95
C GLU A 76 3.67 16.20 9.83
N GLY A 77 4.17 17.45 9.74
CA GLY A 77 5.19 17.80 8.77
C GLY A 77 4.72 17.81 7.31
N VAL A 78 5.51 17.19 6.43
CA VAL A 78 5.36 17.24 4.96
C VAL A 78 5.34 15.83 4.37
N THR A 79 4.24 15.51 3.70
CA THR A 79 4.06 14.28 2.93
C THR A 79 4.05 14.61 1.43
N HIS A 80 4.81 13.85 0.63
CA HIS A 80 4.65 13.83 -0.82
C HIS A 80 3.75 12.65 -1.18
N LEU A 81 2.79 12.85 -2.08
CA LEU A 81 1.90 11.83 -2.61
C LEU A 81 2.03 11.83 -4.14
N LEU A 82 2.23 10.66 -4.73
CA LEU A 82 2.15 10.47 -6.18
C LEU A 82 0.71 10.09 -6.53
N THR A 83 0.07 10.83 -7.43
CA THR A 83 -1.31 10.59 -7.90
C THR A 83 -1.33 10.20 -9.38
N GLY A 84 -2.40 9.57 -9.84
CA GLY A 84 -2.46 8.96 -11.19
C GLY A 84 -1.88 7.53 -11.23
N VAL A 85 -1.52 6.98 -10.08
CA VAL A 85 -1.04 5.61 -9.92
C VAL A 85 -1.39 5.06 -8.53
N THR A 86 -1.91 3.84 -8.48
CA THR A 86 -2.24 3.10 -7.25
C THR A 86 -1.50 1.76 -7.23
N VAL A 87 -1.01 1.34 -6.06
CA VAL A 87 -0.41 0.02 -5.88
C VAL A 87 -1.51 -1.00 -5.61
N MET A 88 -1.46 -2.15 -6.28
CA MET A 88 -2.33 -3.30 -6.01
C MET A 88 -1.45 -4.48 -5.63
N LEU A 89 -1.69 -5.05 -4.45
CA LEU A 89 -1.04 -6.26 -3.99
C LEU A 89 -2.02 -7.42 -4.04
N THR A 90 -1.68 -8.47 -4.78
CA THR A 90 -2.43 -9.73 -4.80
C THR A 90 -1.52 -10.91 -4.52
N GLY A 91 -2.09 -12.08 -4.26
CA GLY A 91 -1.29 -13.29 -4.26
C GLY A 91 -2.06 -14.60 -4.14
N VAL A 92 -1.35 -15.69 -4.39
CA VAL A 92 -1.86 -17.07 -4.38
C VAL A 92 -0.77 -18.04 -3.91
N GLU A 93 -1.18 -19.12 -3.27
CA GLU A 93 -0.29 -20.20 -2.83
C GLU A 93 0.06 -21.16 -3.97
N ASP A 94 1.36 -21.45 -4.13
CA ASP A 94 1.85 -22.46 -5.07
C ASP A 94 1.38 -23.87 -4.70
N GLY A 95 1.20 -24.72 -5.71
CA GLY A 95 0.76 -26.10 -5.56
C GLY A 95 -0.73 -26.23 -5.24
N SER A 96 -1.17 -25.72 -4.09
CA SER A 96 -2.56 -25.84 -3.63
C SER A 96 -3.53 -24.89 -4.34
N GLY A 97 -3.03 -23.78 -4.87
CA GLY A 97 -3.85 -22.71 -5.45
C GLY A 97 -4.68 -21.94 -4.42
N PHE A 98 -4.37 -22.07 -3.12
CA PHE A 98 -5.09 -21.39 -2.06
C PHE A 98 -5.00 -19.86 -2.20
N GLN A 99 -6.15 -19.21 -2.16
CA GLN A 99 -6.31 -17.76 -2.30
C GLN A 99 -6.46 -17.14 -0.90
N PRO A 100 -5.46 -16.40 -0.40
CA PRO A 100 -5.52 -15.81 0.93
C PRO A 100 -6.72 -14.86 1.03
N SER A 101 -7.65 -15.11 1.94
CA SER A 101 -8.89 -14.33 2.05
C SER A 101 -9.49 -14.45 3.44
N ASN A 102 -10.14 -13.36 3.90
CA ASN A 102 -10.72 -13.26 5.25
C ASN A 102 -12.11 -13.91 5.35
N ILE A 103 -12.98 -13.66 4.37
CA ILE A 103 -14.23 -14.35 4.09
C ILE A 103 -14.61 -14.00 2.64
N GLY A 104 -14.86 -15.01 1.82
CA GLY A 104 -15.17 -14.83 0.40
C GLY A 104 -13.93 -14.69 -0.47
N SER A 105 -14.05 -15.21 -1.69
CA SER A 105 -13.04 -15.12 -2.73
C SER A 105 -13.01 -13.71 -3.33
N SER A 106 -11.82 -13.13 -3.46
CA SER A 106 -11.60 -11.86 -4.19
C SER A 106 -10.88 -12.06 -5.53
N GLU A 107 -10.41 -13.27 -5.79
CA GLU A 107 -9.86 -13.66 -7.08
C GLU A 107 -10.95 -13.71 -8.17
N GLY A 108 -10.54 -13.49 -9.42
CA GLY A 108 -11.44 -13.52 -10.57
C GLY A 108 -11.15 -12.41 -11.56
N ILE A 109 -12.15 -12.05 -12.37
CA ILE A 109 -11.98 -10.98 -13.35
C ILE A 109 -12.04 -9.62 -12.63
N PHE A 110 -10.99 -8.82 -12.75
CA PHE A 110 -10.80 -7.57 -12.00
C PHE A 110 -12.02 -6.64 -12.03
N LYS A 111 -12.58 -6.34 -13.22
CA LYS A 111 -13.79 -5.49 -13.36
C LYS A 111 -15.03 -5.99 -12.62
N ASN A 112 -15.08 -7.27 -12.28
CA ASN A 112 -16.19 -7.87 -11.54
C ASN A 112 -15.95 -7.89 -10.02
N GLN A 113 -14.69 -7.86 -9.59
CA GLN A 113 -14.30 -7.97 -8.18
C GLN A 113 -14.04 -6.62 -7.52
N VAL A 114 -13.68 -5.59 -8.28
CA VAL A 114 -13.24 -4.30 -7.75
C VAL A 114 -14.21 -3.20 -8.18
N VAL A 115 -14.74 -2.50 -7.19
CA VAL A 115 -15.50 -1.26 -7.42
C VAL A 115 -14.53 -0.09 -7.35
N LEU A 116 -14.19 0.46 -8.51
CA LEU A 116 -13.32 1.62 -8.64
C LEU A 116 -13.95 2.89 -8.03
N ASP A 117 -13.14 3.94 -7.86
CA ASP A 117 -13.58 5.26 -7.40
C ASP A 117 -14.20 5.27 -5.99
N ARG A 118 -13.73 4.37 -5.11
CA ARG A 118 -14.06 4.32 -3.69
C ARG A 118 -12.82 4.57 -2.83
N ALA A 119 -13.06 5.00 -1.58
CA ALA A 119 -11.98 5.10 -0.60
C ALA A 119 -11.36 3.72 -0.38
N GLY A 120 -10.04 3.62 -0.59
CA GLY A 120 -9.30 2.35 -0.48
C GLY A 120 -9.33 1.49 -1.75
N THR A 121 -9.78 2.02 -2.90
CA THR A 121 -9.71 1.35 -4.21
C THR A 121 -9.10 2.30 -5.25
N PRO A 122 -8.52 1.79 -6.35
CA PRO A 122 -7.97 2.64 -7.41
C PRO A 122 -9.03 3.58 -8.02
N ALA A 123 -8.60 4.76 -8.46
CA ALA A 123 -9.43 5.60 -9.32
C ALA A 123 -9.52 4.97 -10.72
N SER A 124 -10.62 5.22 -11.44
CA SER A 124 -10.81 4.67 -12.79
C SER A 124 -9.83 5.23 -13.83
N ASP A 125 -9.20 6.36 -13.55
CA ASP A 125 -8.16 7.01 -14.34
C ASP A 125 -6.73 6.78 -13.83
N ASP A 126 -6.54 5.98 -12.77
CA ASP A 126 -5.22 5.60 -12.27
C ASP A 126 -4.58 4.49 -13.11
N TYR A 127 -3.26 4.56 -13.27
CA TYR A 127 -2.47 3.35 -13.54
C TYR A 127 -2.44 2.47 -12.30
N ILE A 128 -2.38 1.15 -12.49
CA ILE A 128 -2.18 0.22 -11.38
C ILE A 128 -0.78 -0.39 -11.46
N LEU A 129 0.02 -0.16 -10.42
CA LEU A 129 1.25 -0.91 -10.18
C LEU A 129 0.88 -2.21 -9.46
N HIS A 130 0.74 -3.27 -10.23
CA HIS A 130 0.31 -4.56 -9.73
C HIS A 130 1.51 -5.41 -9.31
N VAL A 131 1.58 -5.74 -8.02
CA VAL A 131 2.51 -6.70 -7.43
C VAL A 131 1.73 -7.97 -7.09
N ASP A 132 2.01 -9.04 -7.82
CA ASP A 132 1.37 -10.35 -7.63
C ASP A 132 2.37 -11.33 -7.02
N ILE A 133 1.99 -11.91 -5.88
CA ILE A 133 2.85 -12.76 -5.06
C ILE A 133 2.47 -14.22 -5.25
N LEU A 134 3.46 -15.06 -5.55
CA LEU A 134 3.34 -16.50 -5.47
C LEU A 134 3.97 -16.96 -4.16
N PHE A 135 3.13 -17.38 -3.20
CA PHE A 135 3.60 -17.92 -1.93
C PHE A 135 4.13 -19.34 -2.11
N GLU A 136 5.11 -19.71 -1.30
CA GLU A 136 5.47 -21.13 -1.11
C GLU A 136 4.27 -21.89 -0.51
N GLU A 137 4.21 -23.21 -0.74
CA GLU A 137 3.11 -24.05 -0.26
C GLU A 137 2.95 -23.94 1.28
N GLY A 138 1.75 -23.60 1.74
CA GLY A 138 1.40 -23.37 3.13
C GLY A 138 1.57 -21.92 3.61
N GLU A 139 2.34 -21.08 2.92
CA GLU A 139 2.65 -19.72 3.37
C GLU A 139 1.56 -18.70 3.03
N GLY A 140 0.66 -19.01 2.09
CA GLY A 140 -0.52 -18.20 1.82
C GLY A 140 -1.55 -18.22 2.97
N ARG A 141 -1.29 -19.02 4.01
CA ARG A 141 -2.18 -19.26 5.16
C ARG A 141 -1.61 -18.74 6.49
N THR A 142 -0.41 -18.19 6.49
CA THR A 142 0.31 -17.76 7.69
C THR A 142 0.32 -16.24 7.79
N ALA A 143 0.34 -15.71 9.02
CA ALA A 143 0.53 -14.26 9.23
C ALA A 143 1.85 -13.82 8.58
N GLU A 144 2.87 -14.62 8.81
CA GLU A 144 4.23 -14.46 8.39
C GLU A 144 4.43 -14.37 6.87
N GLY A 145 3.71 -15.19 6.11
CA GLY A 145 3.70 -15.18 4.65
C GLY A 145 3.03 -13.91 4.14
N ILE A 146 1.84 -13.57 4.64
CA ILE A 146 1.14 -12.32 4.30
C ILE A 146 2.01 -11.09 4.60
N MET A 147 2.61 -11.03 5.80
CA MET A 147 3.53 -9.96 6.14
C MET A 147 4.76 -9.92 5.21
N ALA A 148 5.21 -11.06 4.67
CA ALA A 148 6.31 -11.10 3.70
C ALA A 148 5.92 -10.45 2.36
N ALA A 149 4.70 -10.73 1.87
CA ALA A 149 4.15 -10.08 0.68
C ALA A 149 4.08 -8.55 0.85
N HIS A 150 3.58 -8.09 2.00
CA HIS A 150 3.53 -6.67 2.35
C HIS A 150 4.92 -6.04 2.46
N ARG A 151 5.90 -6.71 3.10
CA ARG A 151 7.30 -6.22 3.15
C ARG A 151 7.92 -6.08 1.76
N ILE A 152 7.76 -7.06 0.88
CA ILE A 152 8.29 -7.01 -0.48
C ILE A 152 7.67 -5.85 -1.26
N THR A 153 6.35 -5.73 -1.20
CA THR A 153 5.62 -4.66 -1.90
C THR A 153 6.07 -3.29 -1.40
N ASP A 154 6.17 -3.12 -0.09
CA ASP A 154 6.61 -1.86 0.50
C ASP A 154 8.08 -1.53 0.15
N ARG A 155 8.96 -2.53 0.03
CA ARG A 155 10.34 -2.34 -0.47
C ARG A 155 10.40 -1.91 -1.94
N ILE A 156 9.54 -2.50 -2.79
CA ILE A 156 9.40 -2.09 -4.20
C ILE A 156 8.94 -0.64 -4.27
N VAL A 157 7.88 -0.30 -3.54
CA VAL A 157 7.34 1.06 -3.47
C VAL A 157 8.37 2.03 -2.88
N GLN A 158 9.22 1.58 -1.94
CA GLN A 158 10.29 2.40 -1.39
C GLN A 158 11.32 2.86 -2.43
N GLU A 159 11.58 2.08 -3.48
CA GLU A 159 12.44 2.53 -4.59
C GLU A 159 11.83 3.74 -5.29
N ILE A 160 10.51 3.76 -5.47
CA ILE A 160 9.76 4.88 -6.06
C ILE A 160 9.69 6.07 -5.08
N ARG A 161 9.45 5.81 -3.79
CA ARG A 161 9.38 6.86 -2.75
C ARG A 161 10.69 7.63 -2.62
N LYS A 162 11.84 6.99 -2.84
CA LYS A 162 13.15 7.68 -2.84
C LYS A 162 13.24 8.76 -3.91
N GLU A 163 12.75 8.48 -5.12
CA GLU A 163 12.68 9.46 -6.21
C GLU A 163 11.63 10.55 -5.90
N LEU A 164 10.48 10.16 -5.34
CA LEU A 164 9.41 11.07 -4.95
C LEU A 164 9.82 12.07 -3.85
N ALA A 165 10.60 11.62 -2.88
CA ALA A 165 11.06 12.44 -1.76
C ALA A 165 11.98 13.59 -2.23
N GLY A 166 12.80 13.34 -3.24
CA GLY A 166 13.70 14.31 -3.86
C GLY A 166 13.09 15.12 -5.02
N LEU A 167 11.78 14.98 -5.28
CA LEU A 167 11.16 15.54 -6.46
C LEU A 167 10.98 17.07 -6.35
N GLU A 168 11.79 17.81 -7.10
CA GLU A 168 11.73 19.28 -7.18
C GLU A 168 11.22 19.79 -8.54
N ASN A 169 11.40 18.99 -9.60
CA ASN A 169 11.20 19.41 -10.99
C ASN A 169 9.79 19.13 -11.53
N MET A 170 8.77 19.18 -10.67
CA MET A 170 7.40 18.86 -11.05
C MET A 170 6.40 19.73 -10.30
N LYS A 171 5.35 20.16 -11.01
CA LYS A 171 4.26 20.90 -10.39
C LYS A 171 3.50 19.98 -9.43
N TYR A 172 3.08 20.53 -8.30
CA TYR A 172 2.26 19.83 -7.32
C TYR A 172 1.07 20.68 -6.91
N THR A 173 0.00 20.03 -6.47
CA THR A 173 -1.05 20.68 -5.67
C THR A 173 -0.71 20.57 -4.19
N ARG A 174 -1.09 21.56 -3.38
CA ARG A 174 -0.78 21.61 -1.96
C ARG A 174 -2.06 21.63 -1.15
N GLU A 175 -2.11 20.78 -0.13
CA GLU A 175 -3.16 20.78 0.87
C GLU A 175 -2.56 20.90 2.28
N GLU A 176 -3.24 21.68 3.13
CA GLU A 176 -2.85 21.86 4.53
C GLU A 176 -3.93 21.30 5.44
N PHE A 177 -3.48 20.52 6.43
CA PHE A 177 -4.35 19.86 7.41
C PHE A 177 -3.92 20.32 8.80
N TYR A 178 -4.91 20.63 9.64
CA TYR A 178 -4.70 21.16 10.97
C TYR A 178 -5.54 20.38 11.98
N ASP A 179 -4.90 19.88 13.04
CA ASP A 179 -5.61 19.38 14.22
C ASP A 179 -5.98 20.55 15.12
N VAL A 180 -7.23 21.02 14.99
CA VAL A 180 -7.72 22.21 15.71
C VAL A 180 -8.31 21.80 17.06
N ALA A 181 -7.63 22.16 18.15
CA ALA A 181 -8.18 22.05 19.49
C ALA A 181 -9.32 23.07 19.71
N ARG A 182 -10.42 22.64 20.33
CA ARG A 182 -11.57 23.52 20.66
C ARG A 182 -11.85 23.50 22.17
N PRO A 183 -11.16 24.35 22.97
CA PRO A 183 -11.35 24.41 24.42
C PRO A 183 -12.81 24.67 24.81
N GLY A 184 -13.25 24.06 25.91
CA GLY A 184 -14.62 24.24 26.45
C GLY A 184 -15.75 23.59 25.62
N ARG A 185 -15.45 22.93 24.50
CA ARG A 185 -16.43 22.18 23.70
C ARG A 185 -16.42 20.70 24.08
N ARG A 186 -17.54 20.00 23.81
CA ARG A 186 -17.64 18.55 23.97
C ARG A 186 -16.58 17.86 23.10
N LYS A 187 -15.87 16.88 23.66
CA LYS A 187 -14.89 16.07 22.95
C LYS A 187 -15.60 14.88 22.30
N VAL A 188 -15.28 14.60 21.04
CA VAL A 188 -15.77 13.45 20.28
C VAL A 188 -14.57 12.58 19.93
N ILE A 189 -14.68 11.27 20.14
CA ILE A 189 -13.68 10.27 19.78
C ILE A 189 -14.36 9.26 18.86
N LEU A 190 -13.69 8.89 17.77
CA LEU A 190 -14.10 7.78 16.92
C LEU A 190 -13.35 6.53 17.35
N VAL A 191 -14.09 5.45 17.60
CA VAL A 191 -13.51 4.15 17.96
C VAL A 191 -13.64 3.22 16.76
N LYS A 192 -12.51 2.81 16.19
CA LYS A 192 -12.44 1.76 15.16
C LYS A 192 -11.99 0.47 15.83
N ILE A 193 -12.78 -0.58 15.71
CA ILE A 193 -12.38 -1.93 16.10
C ILE A 193 -11.67 -2.54 14.89
N VAL A 194 -10.51 -3.14 15.13
CA VAL A 194 -9.66 -3.77 14.10
C VAL A 194 -9.34 -5.20 14.50
N SER A 195 -8.94 -6.03 13.52
CA SER A 195 -8.48 -7.38 13.82
C SER A 195 -7.12 -7.35 14.51
N GLY A 196 -6.94 -8.26 15.46
CA GLY A 196 -5.67 -8.52 16.17
C GLY A 196 -5.63 -9.96 16.71
N LEU A 197 -6.32 -10.88 16.01
CA LEU A 197 -6.47 -12.27 16.44
C LEU A 197 -5.18 -13.09 16.25
N GLY A 198 -4.22 -12.60 15.47
CA GLY A 198 -3.13 -13.43 14.96
C GLY A 198 -3.62 -14.41 13.88
N ASN A 199 -2.70 -14.99 13.11
CA ASN A 199 -2.90 -15.59 11.77
C ASN A 199 -2.93 -14.52 10.66
N MET A 200 -3.53 -14.81 9.51
CA MET A 200 -3.51 -13.92 8.35
C MET A 200 -4.18 -12.54 8.60
N TYR A 201 -5.00 -12.42 9.65
CA TYR A 201 -5.82 -11.23 9.94
C TYR A 201 -5.25 -10.41 11.07
N ASP A 202 -4.17 -9.68 10.79
CA ASP A 202 -3.65 -8.68 11.71
C ASP A 202 -3.77 -7.28 11.12
N THR A 203 -3.64 -6.30 12.01
CA THR A 203 -3.57 -4.90 11.63
C THR A 203 -2.19 -4.39 12.00
N ALA A 204 -1.45 -3.97 10.97
CA ALA A 204 -0.19 -3.29 11.12
C ALA A 204 -0.45 -1.82 11.45
N MET A 205 0.32 -1.30 12.40
CA MET A 205 0.18 0.04 12.96
C MET A 205 1.49 0.81 12.84
N PHE A 206 1.42 2.07 12.44
CA PHE A 206 2.56 3.01 12.39
C PHE A 206 3.72 2.55 11.48
N PRO A 207 3.49 2.29 10.18
CA PRO A 207 4.59 2.08 9.23
C PRO A 207 5.47 3.32 9.09
N TYR A 208 6.72 3.18 8.64
CA TYR A 208 7.61 4.33 8.45
C TYR A 208 7.07 5.36 7.45
N GLU A 209 6.41 4.88 6.39
CA GLU A 209 5.88 5.71 5.31
C GLU A 209 4.35 5.64 5.26
N PRO A 210 3.67 6.68 4.75
CA PRO A 210 2.22 6.68 4.68
C PRO A 210 1.67 5.56 3.81
N GLY A 211 0.76 4.75 4.36
CA GLY A 211 0.22 3.56 3.70
C GLY A 211 1.26 2.44 3.45
N GLY A 212 2.43 2.50 4.11
CA GLY A 212 3.44 1.45 4.02
C GLY A 212 3.23 0.29 5.00
N PHE A 213 4.24 -0.55 5.14
CA PHE A 213 4.25 -1.70 6.05
C PHE A 213 5.55 -1.81 6.87
N LEU A 214 6.70 -1.47 6.28
CA LEU A 214 7.99 -1.52 6.95
C LEU A 214 7.99 -0.63 8.19
N GLY A 215 8.52 -1.15 9.30
CA GLY A 215 8.55 -0.45 10.58
C GLY A 215 7.27 -0.55 11.40
N ALA A 216 6.19 -1.10 10.84
CA ALA A 216 4.94 -1.21 11.55
C ALA A 216 5.00 -2.25 12.69
N HIS A 217 4.12 -2.04 13.67
CA HIS A 217 3.86 -2.97 14.77
C HIS A 217 2.50 -3.60 14.58
N ASN A 218 2.41 -4.91 14.73
CA ASN A 218 1.12 -5.59 14.67
C ASN A 218 0.33 -5.44 15.98
N MET A 219 -1.00 -5.44 15.86
CA MET A 219 -1.88 -5.41 17.03
C MET A 219 -1.67 -6.64 17.92
N MET A 220 -1.49 -7.82 17.33
CA MET A 220 -1.21 -9.05 18.08
C MET A 220 0.06 -8.93 18.94
N ASP A 221 1.17 -8.47 18.34
CA ASP A 221 2.45 -8.30 19.05
C ASP A 221 2.33 -7.28 20.19
N SER A 222 1.44 -6.31 20.00
CA SER A 222 1.11 -5.27 20.96
C SER A 222 0.09 -5.72 22.01
N LYS A 223 -0.25 -7.02 22.05
CA LYS A 223 -1.25 -7.61 22.95
C LYS A 223 -2.62 -6.96 22.85
N ASN A 224 -2.97 -6.46 21.68
CA ASN A 224 -4.26 -5.82 21.38
C ASN A 224 -4.61 -4.63 22.29
N ILE A 225 -3.60 -3.89 22.75
CA ILE A 225 -3.83 -2.66 23.51
C ILE A 225 -4.46 -1.57 22.60
N PRO A 226 -5.34 -0.71 23.14
CA PRO A 226 -5.88 0.41 22.36
C PRO A 226 -4.80 1.43 21.99
N TYR A 227 -4.81 1.87 20.73
CA TYR A 227 -4.01 3.00 20.25
C TYR A 227 -4.86 4.25 20.13
N MET A 228 -4.33 5.38 20.61
CA MET A 228 -4.91 6.69 20.34
C MET A 228 -4.11 7.35 19.21
N ILE A 229 -4.79 7.65 18.10
CA ILE A 229 -4.19 8.30 16.94
C ILE A 229 -4.90 9.60 16.62
N THR A 230 -4.18 10.53 16.00
CA THR A 230 -4.76 11.78 15.49
C THR A 230 -5.48 11.55 14.16
N PRO A 231 -6.41 12.44 13.76
CA PRO A 231 -7.00 12.42 12.42
C PRO A 231 -5.95 12.45 11.30
N ASN A 232 -4.85 13.20 11.51
CA ASN A 232 -3.77 13.28 10.53
C ASN A 232 -2.94 12.00 10.47
N GLN A 233 -2.72 11.31 11.59
CA GLN A 233 -2.11 9.97 11.60
C GLN A 233 -2.98 8.96 10.84
N CYS A 234 -4.29 9.01 11.05
CA CYS A 234 -5.23 8.18 10.29
C CYS A 234 -5.16 8.47 8.78
N ARG A 235 -5.08 9.75 8.39
CA ARG A 235 -4.90 10.18 6.99
C ARG A 235 -3.59 9.68 6.38
N ASP A 236 -2.50 9.70 7.13
CA ASP A 236 -1.21 9.16 6.72
C ASP A 236 -1.21 7.61 6.72
N GLY A 237 -2.35 6.93 6.91
CA GLY A 237 -2.44 5.48 6.74
C GLY A 237 -1.81 4.68 7.88
N VAL A 238 -1.86 5.20 9.11
CA VAL A 238 -1.32 4.51 10.30
C VAL A 238 -1.99 3.15 10.56
N ILE A 239 -3.24 2.97 10.13
CA ILE A 239 -3.98 1.72 10.29
C ILE A 239 -3.94 0.97 8.96
N HIS A 240 -3.24 -0.17 8.92
CA HIS A 240 -3.10 -0.99 7.73
C HIS A 240 -3.62 -2.41 8.02
N SER A 241 -4.74 -2.80 7.42
CA SER A 241 -5.28 -4.16 7.52
C SER A 241 -4.65 -5.05 6.45
N LEU A 242 -4.09 -6.20 6.83
CA LEU A 242 -3.23 -6.98 5.94
C LEU A 242 -3.99 -7.94 4.99
N LEU A 243 -5.32 -8.05 5.18
CA LEU A 243 -6.27 -8.90 4.44
C LEU A 243 -7.71 -8.43 4.63
#